data_AF-A0A822V810-F1
#
_entry.id   AF-A0A822V810-F1
#
_cell.length_a   1.000
_cell.length_b   1.000
_cell.length_c   1.000
_cell.angle_alpha   90.00
_cell.angle_beta   90.00
_cell.angle_gamma   90.00
#
_symmetry.space_group_name_H-M   'P 1'
#
loop_
_entity.id
_entity.type
_entity.pdbx_description
1 polymer ?
#
loop_
_entity_poly.entity_id
_entity_poly.type
_entity_poly.pdbx_seq_one_letter_code
_entity_poly.pdbx_strand_id
1 'polypeptide(L)' 'MSTCLPVGCVVSFTPFVELVSALETGKTPTIEAPDLQGRTVSFQLQSAGFSEALKHLGSLY' A
#
# COMPACT_ATOMS: atom_id res chain seq x y z
N MET A 1 4.48 1.04 14.13
CA MET A 1 4.53 -0.19 14.96
C MET A 1 3.64 -1.22 14.28
N SER A 2 4.16 -2.39 13.94
CA SER A 2 3.35 -3.44 13.31
C SER A 2 2.61 -4.24 14.39
N THR A 3 1.34 -4.56 14.17
CA THR A 3 0.50 -5.30 15.13
C THR A 3 -0.45 -6.24 14.39
N CYS A 4 -0.88 -7.32 15.03
CA CYS A 4 -1.85 -8.26 14.46
C CYS A 4 -3.16 -8.25 15.25
N LEU A 5 -4.26 -8.14 14.52
CA LEU A 5 -5.65 -8.12 14.98
C LEU A 5 -6.39 -9.35 14.43
N PRO A 6 -7.59 -9.68 14.93
CA PRO A 6 -8.40 -10.77 14.39
C PRO A 6 -8.70 -10.65 12.88
N VAL A 7 -8.67 -9.43 12.33
CA VAL A 7 -8.92 -9.14 10.91
C VAL A 7 -7.66 -9.18 10.03
N GLY A 8 -6.48 -9.34 10.63
CA GLY A 8 -5.19 -9.33 9.92
C GLY A 8 -4.12 -8.50 10.62
N CYS A 9 -2.97 -8.36 9.98
CA CYS A 9 -1.85 -7.59 10.51
C CYS A 9 -1.77 -6.21 9.87
N VAL A 10 -1.55 -5.19 10.71
CA VAL A 10 -1.28 -3.81 10.32
C VAL A 10 0.22 -3.62 10.28
N VAL A 11 0.72 -3.17 9.13
CA VAL A 11 2.14 -2.83 8.94
C VAL A 11 2.24 -1.33 8.76
N SER A 12 2.96 -0.66 9.68
CA SER A 12 3.29 0.75 9.49
C SER A 12 4.51 0.86 8.59
N PHE A 13 4.43 1.69 7.56
CA PHE A 13 5.58 2.06 6.75
C PHE A 13 5.48 3.55 6.38
N THR A 14 6.63 4.18 6.14
CA THR A 14 6.66 5.51 5.53
C THR A 14 6.68 5.33 4.02
N PRO A 15 5.69 5.84 3.28
CA PRO A 15 5.69 5.75 1.83
C PRO A 15 6.89 6.53 1.27
N PHE A 16 7.63 5.88 0.38
CA PHE A 16 8.71 6.51 -0.38
C PHE A 16 8.18 7.04 -1.71
N VAL A 17 8.87 8.03 -2.27
CA VAL A 17 8.43 8.82 -3.43
C VAL A 17 8.10 7.94 -4.63
N GLU A 18 8.88 6.89 -4.85
CA GLU A 18 8.74 5.99 -5.98
C GLU A 18 7.45 5.15 -5.90
N LEU A 19 7.02 4.75 -4.70
CA LEU A 19 5.75 4.04 -4.51
C LEU A 19 4.56 4.97 -4.83
N VAL A 20 4.59 6.19 -4.30
CA VAL A 20 3.53 7.19 -4.55
C VAL A 20 3.46 7.50 -6.04
N SER A 21 4.59 7.76 -6.68
CA SER A 21 4.68 8.05 -8.12
C SER A 21 4.18 6.89 -8.98
N ALA A 22 4.46 5.65 -8.59
CA ALA A 22 3.96 4.46 -9.28
C ALA A 22 2.42 4.40 -9.22
N LEU A 23 1.83 4.64 -8.05
CA LEU A 23 0.38 4.61 -7.88
C LEU A 23 -0.32 5.77 -8.60
N GLU A 24 0.26 6.98 -8.59
CA GLU A 24 -0.27 8.12 -9.34
C GLU A 24 -0.26 7.90 -10.85
N THR A 25 0.74 7.17 -11.37
CA THR A 25 0.82 6.82 -12.80
C THR A 25 -0.03 5.60 -13.17
N GLY A 26 -0.86 5.11 -12.24
CA GLY A 26 -1.76 3.98 -12.46
C GLY A 26 -1.08 2.62 -12.41
N LYS A 27 0.21 2.53 -12.04
CA LYS A 27 0.87 1.22 -11.86
C LYS A 27 0.29 0.51 -10.65
N THR A 28 0.16 -0.81 -10.75
CA THR A 28 -0.32 -1.69 -9.69
C THR A 28 0.84 -2.46 -9.07
N PRO A 29 1.57 -1.89 -8.10
CA PRO A 29 2.72 -2.56 -7.51
C PRO A 29 2.29 -3.83 -6.79
N THR A 30 3.07 -4.89 -6.97
CA THR A 30 2.95 -6.12 -6.19
C THR A 30 3.69 -5.93 -4.88
N ILE A 31 3.00 -6.20 -3.78
CA ILE A 31 3.60 -6.28 -2.46
C ILE A 31 3.84 -7.76 -2.16
N GLU A 32 5.05 -8.05 -1.71
CA GLU A 32 5.47 -9.38 -1.30
C GLU A 32 5.69 -9.40 0.21
N ALA A 33 5.14 -10.42 0.86
CA ALA A 33 5.32 -10.63 2.29
C ALA A 33 5.42 -12.14 2.58
N PRO A 34 6.14 -12.56 3.64
CA PRO A 34 6.08 -13.94 4.09
C PRO A 34 4.77 -14.23 4.83
N ASP A 35 4.19 -15.40 4.61
CA ASP A 35 3.12 -15.94 5.45
C ASP A 35 3.66 -16.54 6.77
N LEU A 36 2.78 -17.10 7.61
CA LEU A 36 3.16 -17.73 8.88
C LEU A 36 4.07 -18.97 8.72
N GLN A 37 4.16 -19.53 7.51
CA GLN A 37 5.02 -20.66 7.16
C GLN A 37 6.31 -20.20 6.47
N GLY A 38 6.52 -18.88 6.33
CA GLY A 38 7.69 -18.30 5.67
C GLY A 38 7.62 -18.33 4.14
N ARG A 39 6.46 -18.65 3.55
CA ARG A 39 6.28 -18.66 2.09
C ARG A 39 5.95 -17.25 1.60
N THR A 40 6.52 -16.83 0.49
CA THR A 40 6.15 -15.55 -0.12
C THR A 40 4.71 -15.58 -0.60
N VAL A 41 3.91 -14.64 -0.11
CA VAL A 41 2.59 -14.30 -0.64
C VAL A 41 2.67 -12.93 -1.31
N SER A 42 1.97 -12.82 -2.44
CA SER A 42 1.98 -11.62 -3.28
C SER A 42 0.57 -11.06 -3.39
N PHE A 43 0.43 -9.75 -3.21
CA PHE A 43 -0.84 -9.04 -3.37
C PHE A 43 -0.64 -7.78 -4.21
N GLN A 44 -1.58 -7.51 -5.11
CA GLN A 44 -1.53 -6.32 -5.95
C GLN A 44 -2.21 -5.15 -5.25
N LEU A 45 -1.50 -4.03 -5.16
CA LEU A 45 -2.09 -2.78 -4.72
C LEU A 45 -2.82 -2.13 -5.89
N GLN A 46 -4.14 -1.99 -5.77
CA GLN A 46 -4.98 -1.37 -6.80
C GLN A 46 -4.70 0.15 -6.83
N SER A 47 -4.45 0.68 -8.01
CA SER A 47 -4.12 2.10 -8.25
C SER A 47 -5.31 2.95 -8.69
N ALA A 48 -6.43 2.31 -9.05
CA ALA A 48 -7.62 3.01 -9.52
C ALA A 48 -8.15 3.97 -8.45
N GLY A 49 -8.29 5.24 -8.81
CA GLY A 49 -8.76 6.30 -7.91
C GLY A 49 -7.70 6.88 -6.95
N PHE A 50 -6.45 6.38 -7.00
CA PHE A 50 -5.39 6.84 -6.10
C PHE A 50 -5.04 8.32 -6.31
N SER A 51 -4.87 8.75 -7.58
CA SER A 51 -4.51 10.13 -7.90
C SER A 51 -5.60 11.12 -7.45
N GLU A 52 -6.87 10.78 -7.68
CA GLU A 52 -8.01 11.60 -7.27
C GLU A 52 -8.11 11.71 -5.75
N ALA A 53 -7.94 10.59 -5.03
CA ALA A 53 -7.95 10.58 -3.57
C ALA A 53 -6.81 11.43 -2.99
N LEU A 54 -5.62 11.35 -3.57
CA LEU A 54 -4.45 12.11 -3.13
C LEU A 54 -4.65 13.63 -3.37
N LYS A 55 -5.18 14.02 -4.53
CA LYS A 55 -5.56 15.43 -4.80
C LYS A 55 -6.58 15.95 -3.79
N HIS A 56 -7.57 15.14 -3.44
CA HIS A 56 -8.57 15.53 -2.45
C HIS A 56 -7.95 15.73 -1.06
N LEU A 57 -7.05 14.84 -0.64
CA LEU A 57 -6.33 15.00 0.63
C LEU A 57 -5.51 16.29 0.68
N GLY A 58 -4.84 16.64 -0.42
CA GLY A 58 -4.08 17.89 -0.54
C GLY A 58 -4.95 19.16 -0.49
N SER A 59 -6.24 19.08 -0.82
CA SER A 59 -7.18 20.22 -0.70
C SER A 59 -7.68 20.48 0.72
N LEU A 60 -7.44 19.56 1.64
CA LEU A 60 -7.82 19.67 3.05
C LEU A 60 -6.77 20.38 3.92
N TYR A 61 -5.60 20.68 3.35
CA TYR A 61 -4.46 21.34 3.99
C TYR A 61 -4.07 22.60 3.22
#